data_AF-A0A4Q9V9B1-F1
#
_entry.id   AF-A0A4Q9V9B1-F1
#
_cell.length_a   1.000
_cell.length_b   1.000
_cell.length_c   1.000
_cell.angle_alpha   90.00
_cell.angle_beta   90.00
_cell.angle_gamma   90.00
#
_symmetry.space_group_name_H-M   'P 1'
#
loop_
_entity.id
_entity.type
_entity.pdbx_description
1 polymer ?
#
loop_
_entity_poly.entity_id
_entity_poly.type
_entity_poly.pdbx_seq_one_letter_code
_entity_poly.pdbx_strand_id
1 'polypeptide(L)' 'MADIRVEKKKPVWPWLFLIIILAVIIFLYFYGSMDTEDTDDMETEEIEEVTQIRTDSEPLRIEEITV' A
#
# COMPACT_ATOMS: atom_id res chain seq x y z
N MET A 1 60.50 19.87 19.67
CA MET A 1 59.06 20.15 19.87
C MET A 1 58.45 20.19 18.49
N ALA A 2 57.80 19.12 18.05
CA ALA A 2 57.22 19.03 16.71
C ALA A 2 55.72 19.32 16.82
N ASP A 3 55.29 20.39 16.16
CA ASP A 3 53.88 20.73 16.00
C ASP A 3 53.24 19.67 15.09
N ILE A 4 52.44 18.77 15.64
CA ILE A 4 51.74 17.75 14.87
C ILE A 4 50.49 18.40 14.26
N ARG A 5 50.61 18.85 13.00
CA ARG A 5 49.46 19.34 12.23
C ARG A 5 48.47 18.19 12.03
N VAL A 6 47.38 18.18 12.80
CA VAL A 6 46.32 17.20 12.66
C VAL A 6 45.44 17.61 11.47
N GLU A 7 45.69 17.00 10.31
CA GLU A 7 44.82 17.16 9.15
C GLU A 7 43.52 16.40 9.42
N LYS A 8 42.41 17.15 9.52
CA LYS A 8 41.08 16.57 9.66
C LYS A 8 40.71 15.92 8.33
N LYS A 9 40.66 14.58 8.29
CA LYS A 9 40.09 13.86 7.15
C LYS A 9 38.66 14.34 6.91
N LYS A 10 38.34 14.62 5.64
CA LYS A 10 36.97 14.97 5.24
C LYS A 10 36.02 13.86 5.70
N PRO A 11 34.84 14.20 6.23
CA PRO A 11 33.86 13.20 6.64
C PRO A 11 33.26 12.56 5.39
N VAL A 12 33.92 11.51 4.87
CA VAL A 12 33.40 10.69 3.76
C VAL A 12 32.28 9.75 4.24
N TRP A 13 32.13 9.64 5.56
CA TRP A 13 31.22 8.73 6.25
C TRP A 13 29.72 8.95 5.94
N PRO A 14 29.19 10.19 5.84
CA PRO A 14 27.79 10.42 5.49
C PRO A 14 27.45 9.96 4.06
N TRP A 15 28.44 9.98 3.16
CA TRP A 15 28.23 9.66 1.76
C TRP A 15 28.01 8.16 1.53
N LEU A 16 28.63 7.32 2.37
CA LEU A 16 28.43 5.86 2.32
C LEU A 16 26.98 5.48 2.61
N PHE A 17 26.35 6.10 3.61
CA PHE A 17 24.94 5.87 3.94
C PHE A 17 24.01 6.24 2.79
N LEU A 18 24.28 7.37 2.13
CA LEU A 18 23.49 7.82 0.98
C LEU A 18 23.52 6.79 -0.15
N ILE A 19 24.71 6.26 -0.47
CA ILE A 19 24.88 5.21 -1.49
C ILE A 19 24.13 3.94 -1.09
N ILE A 20 24.22 3.52 0.16
CA ILE A 20 23.53 2.31 0.66
C ILE A 20 22.02 2.47 0.54
N ILE A 21 21.45 3.60 0.97
CA ILE A 21 20.01 3.86 0.88
C ILE A 21 19.55 3.82 -0.58
N LEU A 22 20.30 4.46 -1.48
CA LEU A 22 19.97 4.45 -2.90
C LEU A 22 20.04 3.04 -3.49
N ALA A 23 21.05 2.25 -3.13
CA ALA A 23 21.18 0.87 -3.56
C ALA A 23 20.03 -0.01 -3.09
N VAL A 24 19.57 0.17 -1.83
CA VAL A 24 18.43 -0.57 -1.28
C VAL A 24 17.14 -0.21 -2.01
N ILE A 25 16.90 1.07 -2.31
CA ILE A 25 15.71 1.51 -3.06
C ILE A 25 15.71 0.89 -4.46
N ILE A 26 16.83 0.94 -5.17
CA ILE A 26 16.95 0.35 -6.51
C ILE A 26 16.78 -1.17 -6.47
N PHE A 27 17.37 -1.83 -5.47
CA PHE A 27 17.24 -3.27 -5.28
C PHE A 27 15.79 -3.69 -5.02
N LEU A 28 15.09 -3.00 -4.12
CA LEU A 28 13.69 -3.27 -3.84
C LEU A 28 12.78 -2.95 -5.03
N TYR A 29 13.05 -1.87 -5.77
CA TYR A 29 12.29 -1.55 -6.98
C TYR A 29 12.49 -2.62 -8.06
N PHE A 30 13.74 -3.02 -8.31
CA PHE A 30 14.03 -4.02 -9.34
C PHE A 30 13.46 -5.40 -8.98
N TYR A 31 13.65 -5.85 -7.73
CA TYR A 31 13.17 -7.16 -7.29
C TYR A 31 11.66 -7.18 -7.05
N GLY A 32 11.08 -6.09 -6.54
CA GLY A 32 9.64 -5.96 -6.32
C GLY A 32 8.86 -5.76 -7.60
N SER A 33 9.38 -5.00 -8.58
CA SER A 33 8.68 -4.78 -9.85
C SER A 33 8.74 -5.98 -10.80
N MET A 34 9.61 -6.97 -10.53
CA MET A 34 9.63 -8.23 -11.29
C MET A 34 8.46 -9.16 -10.93
N ASP A 35 7.78 -8.92 -9.81
CA ASP A 35 6.63 -9.72 -9.35
C ASP A 35 5.28 -9.02 -9.63
N THR A 36 5.30 -7.77 -10.14
CA THR A 36 4.09 -6.93 -10.30
C THR A 36 3.61 -6.83 -11.75
N GLU A 37 3.81 -7.84 -12.59
CA GLU A 37 3.06 -7.90 -13.86
C GLU A 37 1.54 -8.06 -13.65
N ASP A 38 1.08 -8.36 -12.42
CA ASP A 38 -0.34 -8.54 -12.07
C ASP A 38 -0.83 -7.61 -10.94
N THR A 39 -0.62 -6.29 -11.03
CA THR A 39 -1.31 -5.35 -10.12
C THR A 39 -1.68 -4.03 -10.81
N ASP A 40 -2.25 -4.12 -12.01
CA ASP A 40 -3.09 -3.03 -12.55
C ASP A 40 -4.52 -3.06 -11.94
N ASP A 41 -4.78 -4.00 -11.04
CA ASP A 41 -5.94 -4.00 -10.14
C ASP A 41 -5.59 -3.24 -8.87
N MET A 42 -5.38 -1.93 -8.99
CA MET A 42 -5.62 -1.03 -7.87
C MET A 42 -7.14 -1.10 -7.61
N GLU A 43 -7.56 -2.11 -6.85
CA GLU A 43 -8.93 -2.29 -6.38
C GLU A 43 -9.37 -0.96 -5.76
N THR A 44 -10.12 -0.22 -6.54
CA THR A 44 -10.91 0.89 -6.03
C THR A 44 -11.91 0.20 -5.12
N GLU A 45 -11.66 0.25 -3.79
CA GLU A 45 -12.66 -0.18 -2.82
C GLU A 45 -13.91 0.68 -3.02
N GLU A 46 -14.81 0.21 -3.88
CA GLU A 46 -16.16 0.74 -4.00
C GLU A 46 -16.85 0.43 -2.68
N ILE A 47 -16.92 1.43 -1.81
CA ILE A 47 -17.73 1.41 -0.60
C ILE A 47 -19.18 1.09 -0.96
N GLU A 48 -19.57 -0.17 -0.81
CA GLU A 48 -20.94 -0.64 -1.00
C GLU A 48 -21.82 -0.07 0.13
N GLU A 49 -22.56 1.02 -0.15
CA GLU A 49 -23.56 1.56 0.77
C GLU A 49 -24.75 0.58 0.84
N VAL A 50 -24.71 -0.35 1.79
CA VAL A 50 -25.83 -1.27 2.06
C VAL A 50 -26.95 -0.51 2.79
N THR A 51 -27.79 0.19 2.03
CA THR A 51 -29.10 0.62 2.54
C THR A 51 -30.04 -0.59 2.57
N GLN A 52 -30.13 -1.26 3.73
CA GLN A 52 -31.08 -2.34 3.94
C GLN A 52 -32.51 -1.79 3.96
N ILE A 53 -33.19 -1.83 2.81
CA ILE A 53 -34.64 -1.62 2.77
C ILE A 53 -35.27 -2.88 3.34
N ARG A 54 -35.75 -2.84 4.60
CA ARG A 54 -36.61 -3.90 5.14
C ARG A 54 -37.92 -3.89 4.37
N THR A 55 -38.02 -4.75 3.36
CA THR A 55 -39.30 -5.06 2.75
C THR A 55 -39.98 -6.13 3.61
N ASP A 56 -40.66 -5.70 4.67
CA ASP A 56 -41.66 -6.54 5.35
C ASP A 56 -42.83 -6.75 4.38
N SER A 57 -42.67 -7.69 3.45
CA SER A 57 -43.74 -8.16 2.57
C SER A 57 -44.48 -9.28 3.27
N GLU A 58 -45.55 -8.97 4.00
CA GLU A 58 -46.57 -9.97 4.30
C GLU A 58 -47.13 -10.52 2.97
N PRO A 59 -47.14 -11.84 2.73
CA PRO A 59 -47.85 -12.39 1.58
C PRO A 59 -49.36 -12.25 1.82
N LEU A 60 -50.02 -11.43 1.01
CA LEU A 60 -51.48 -11.32 0.98
C LEU A 60 -52.10 -12.70 0.73
N ARG A 61 -52.66 -13.28 1.80
CA ARG A 61 -53.40 -14.53 1.81
C ARG A 61 -54.75 -14.28 1.13
N ILE A 62 -54.85 -14.57 -0.17
CA ILE A 62 -56.13 -14.64 -0.85
C ILE A 62 -56.80 -15.93 -0.36
N GLU A 63 -57.66 -15.83 0.65
CA GLU A 63 -58.62 -16.89 0.96
C GLU A 63 -59.62 -16.97 -0.19
N GLU A 64 -59.68 -18.15 -0.82
CA GLU A 64 -60.80 -18.55 -1.68
C GLU A 64 -62.11 -18.40 -0.90
N ILE A 65 -62.96 -17.45 -1.31
CA ILE A 65 -64.36 -17.44 -0.89
C ILE A 65 -65.14 -18.24 -1.94
N THR A 66 -65.35 -19.52 -1.62
CA THR A 66 -66.40 -20.33 -2.24
C THR A 66 -67.71 -20.00 -1.54
N VAL A 67 -68.65 -19.34 -2.23
CA VAL A 67 -70.11 -19.41 -1.98
C VAL A 67 -70.83 -19.28 -3.31
#